data_AF-A0A5B0DMT5-F1
#
_entry.id   AF-A0A5B0DMT5-F1
#
_cell.length_a   1.000
_cell.length_b   1.000
_cell.length_c   1.000
_cell.angle_alpha   90.00
_cell.angle_beta   90.00
_cell.angle_gamma   90.00
#
_symmetry.space_group_name_H-M   'P 1'
#
loop_
_entity.id
_entity.type
_entity.pdbx_description
1 polymer ?
#
loop_
_entity_poly.entity_id
_entity_poly.type
_entity_poly.pdbx_seq_one_letter_code
_entity_poly.pdbx_strand_id
1 'polypeptide(L)'
;MTLNEWSQSKVFLKLENLQKTGSFKVRGAFNKISQLTAAECAKGLLAASAGNHAQGVALAGRKVGARVTIFMPETTPAAKVDATRKYGAIVKLVGKSFDEAYKAARTEQLATGATFIHPFDDLTIIEGQATVAMEMLQQQPDLDTIVVPAGGGGLLAGTALAVKTIRPSVKVIGVQAENAPAIASSYHGRKNNLTHFLPTIAEGICVREPGKVTMDIIRNYVDDMITVTEKEISSAILFMLEREKLLVEGAAAAAIAAVMNKKLPIAAARVGVIVSGGNFDVGKLGSCIARCNDSVLNF
;
A
#
# COMPACT_ATOMS: atom_id res chain seq x y z
N MET A 1 -9.93 20.84 15.42
CA MET A 1 -10.66 19.56 15.56
C MET A 1 -9.69 18.40 15.34
N THR A 2 -9.67 17.43 16.24
CA THR A 2 -8.88 16.19 16.14
C THR A 2 -9.54 15.19 15.19
N LEU A 3 -8.82 14.15 14.76
CA LEU A 3 -9.41 13.08 13.94
C LEU A 3 -10.55 12.34 14.66
N ASN A 4 -10.46 12.22 15.99
CA ASN A 4 -11.51 11.58 16.80
C ASN A 4 -12.81 12.40 16.80
N GLU A 5 -12.71 13.71 17.02
CA GLU A 5 -13.85 14.62 16.98
C GLU A 5 -14.49 14.64 15.58
N TRP A 6 -13.66 14.66 14.54
CA TRP A 6 -14.11 14.69 13.16
C TRP A 6 -14.91 13.43 12.77
N SER A 7 -14.37 12.26 13.14
CA SER A 7 -14.95 10.95 12.79
C SER A 7 -15.99 10.45 13.77
N GLN A 8 -16.13 11.08 14.94
CA GLN A 8 -16.95 10.61 16.07
C GLN A 8 -16.58 9.17 16.50
N SER A 9 -15.30 8.81 16.31
CA SER A 9 -14.73 7.49 16.62
C SER A 9 -13.43 7.69 17.41
N LYS A 10 -13.00 6.70 18.19
CA LYS A 10 -11.66 6.68 18.75
C LYS A 10 -10.71 6.06 17.73
N VAL A 11 -9.88 6.90 17.10
CA VAL A 11 -9.01 6.52 15.99
C VAL A 11 -7.58 6.26 16.46
N PHE A 12 -6.99 5.16 15.97
CA PHE A 12 -5.61 4.75 16.23
C PHE A 12 -4.86 4.60 14.93
N LEU A 13 -3.73 5.29 14.79
CA LEU A 13 -2.93 5.28 13.58
C LEU A 13 -1.76 4.30 13.71
N LYS A 14 -1.68 3.31 12.81
CA LYS A 14 -0.52 2.42 12.67
C LYS A 14 0.46 3.00 11.66
N LEU A 15 1.50 3.67 12.17
CA LEU A 15 2.42 4.53 11.43
C LEU A 15 3.51 3.78 10.65
N GLU A 16 3.10 3.01 9.64
CA GLU A 16 4.03 2.31 8.74
C GLU A 16 4.83 3.26 7.82
N ASN A 17 4.39 4.52 7.69
CA ASN A 17 5.15 5.59 7.03
C ASN A 17 6.48 5.92 7.72
N LEU A 18 6.65 5.55 9.00
CA LEU A 18 7.88 5.78 9.76
C LEU A 18 8.89 4.62 9.66
N GLN A 19 8.56 3.57 8.90
CA GLN A 19 9.49 2.48 8.63
C GLN A 19 10.72 2.98 7.84
N LYS A 20 11.85 2.27 7.88
CA LYS A 20 13.11 2.70 7.25
C LYS A 20 12.99 3.10 5.78
N THR A 21 12.15 2.40 5.02
CA THR A 21 11.89 2.69 3.59
C THR A 21 10.66 3.57 3.37
N GLY A 22 10.17 4.23 4.42
CA GLY A 22 9.00 5.10 4.40
C GLY A 22 7.66 4.39 4.18
N SER A 23 7.58 3.06 4.30
CA SER A 23 6.33 2.30 4.11
C SER A 23 6.41 0.86 4.63
N PHE A 24 5.24 0.21 4.71
CA PHE A 24 5.08 -1.18 5.16
C PHE A 24 5.78 -2.22 4.26
N LYS A 25 6.09 -1.88 2.99
CA LYS A 25 6.51 -2.85 1.95
C LYS A 25 7.76 -3.66 2.33
N VAL A 26 8.61 -3.12 3.21
CA VAL A 26 9.78 -3.84 3.70
C VAL A 26 9.41 -5.14 4.44
N ARG A 27 8.23 -5.21 5.08
CA ARG A 27 7.86 -6.37 5.91
C ARG A 27 7.72 -7.64 5.08
N GLY A 28 6.84 -7.64 4.08
CA GLY A 28 6.70 -8.76 3.15
C GLY A 28 7.94 -9.01 2.32
N ALA A 29 8.59 -7.96 1.82
CA ALA A 29 9.84 -8.12 1.07
C ALA A 29 10.90 -8.87 1.91
N PHE A 30 11.08 -8.46 3.16
CA PHE A 30 12.00 -9.10 4.09
C PHE A 30 11.55 -10.52 4.44
N ASN A 31 10.27 -10.75 4.71
CA ASN A 31 9.75 -12.09 4.99
C ASN A 31 10.05 -13.06 3.83
N LYS A 32 9.64 -12.71 2.60
CA LYS A 32 9.93 -13.50 1.40
C LYS A 32 11.42 -13.79 1.26
N ILE A 33 12.23 -12.74 1.32
CA ILE A 33 13.67 -12.83 1.04
C ILE A 33 14.41 -13.62 2.12
N SER A 34 14.01 -13.50 3.38
CA SER A 34 14.59 -14.24 4.51
C SER A 34 14.32 -15.75 4.45
N GLN A 35 13.29 -16.17 3.72
CA GLN A 35 12.93 -17.57 3.54
C GLN A 35 13.60 -18.20 2.30
N LEU A 36 14.33 -17.42 1.50
CA LEU A 36 15.03 -17.95 0.33
C LEU A 36 16.26 -18.74 0.74
N THR A 37 16.52 -19.82 0.00
CA THR A 37 17.74 -20.61 0.15
C THR A 37 18.96 -19.82 -0.31
N ALA A 38 20.15 -20.21 0.18
CA ALA A 38 21.41 -19.62 -0.29
C ALA A 38 21.58 -19.75 -1.83
N ALA A 39 21.11 -20.85 -2.41
CA ALA A 39 21.16 -21.08 -3.86
C ALA A 39 20.25 -20.12 -4.65
N GLU A 40 19.06 -19.81 -4.13
CA GLU A 40 18.17 -18.81 -4.74
C GLU A 40 18.74 -17.40 -4.61
N CYS A 41 19.25 -17.04 -3.42
CA CYS A 41 19.92 -15.75 -3.20
C CYS A 41 21.15 -15.56 -4.10
N ALA A 42 21.92 -16.62 -4.36
CA ALA A 42 23.09 -16.58 -5.23
C ALA A 42 22.74 -16.27 -6.70
N LYS A 43 21.56 -16.71 -7.18
CA LYS A 43 21.06 -16.35 -8.53
C LYS A 43 20.64 -14.87 -8.62
N GLY A 44 20.33 -14.26 -7.48
CA GLY A 44 19.91 -12.87 -7.36
C GLY A 44 18.40 -12.71 -7.31
N LEU A 45 17.97 -11.48 -7.02
CA LEU A 45 16.57 -11.10 -6.81
C LEU A 45 16.17 -10.05 -7.82
N LEU A 46 14.96 -10.18 -8.37
CA LEU A 46 14.41 -9.24 -9.35
C LEU A 46 13.08 -8.67 -8.84
N ALA A 47 12.79 -7.41 -9.12
CA ALA A 47 11.44 -6.86 -9.00
C ALA A 47 11.21 -5.76 -10.04
N ALA A 48 9.96 -5.51 -10.40
CA ALA A 48 9.57 -4.35 -11.19
C ALA A 48 8.75 -3.39 -10.32
N SER A 49 9.28 -2.20 -10.06
CA SER A 49 8.60 -1.15 -9.29
C SER A 49 9.45 0.12 -9.32
N ALA A 50 8.80 1.28 -9.33
CA ALA A 50 9.43 2.60 -9.19
C ALA A 50 9.14 3.26 -7.82
N GLY A 51 8.70 2.50 -6.81
CA GLY A 51 8.23 3.08 -5.54
C GLY A 51 8.52 2.23 -4.31
N ASN A 52 7.59 2.22 -3.37
CA ASN A 52 7.73 1.59 -2.05
C ASN A 52 8.22 0.13 -2.09
N HIS A 53 7.74 -0.65 -3.07
CA HIS A 53 8.17 -2.04 -3.23
C HIS A 53 9.66 -2.15 -3.63
N ALA A 54 10.12 -1.31 -4.56
CA ALA A 54 11.52 -1.29 -4.97
C ALA A 54 12.47 -1.05 -3.79
N GLN A 55 12.14 -0.05 -2.96
CA GLN A 55 12.95 0.28 -1.78
C GLN A 55 12.90 -0.83 -0.72
N GLY A 56 11.72 -1.44 -0.50
CA GLY A 56 11.57 -2.57 0.41
C GLY A 56 12.41 -3.78 0.00
N VAL A 57 12.36 -4.16 -1.28
CA VAL A 57 13.16 -5.26 -1.84
C VAL A 57 14.65 -4.93 -1.81
N ALA A 58 15.05 -3.71 -2.18
CA ALA A 58 16.44 -3.28 -2.14
C ALA A 58 17.03 -3.37 -0.72
N LEU A 59 16.32 -2.85 0.28
CA LEU A 59 16.77 -2.92 1.67
C LEU A 59 16.84 -4.36 2.19
N ALA A 60 15.82 -5.17 1.88
CA ALA A 60 15.76 -6.57 2.30
C ALA A 60 16.88 -7.42 1.67
N GLY A 61 17.10 -7.29 0.36
CA GLY A 61 18.17 -8.00 -0.34
C GLY A 61 19.56 -7.60 0.16
N ARG A 62 19.80 -6.30 0.42
CA ARG A 62 21.04 -5.83 1.05
C ARG A 62 21.27 -6.48 2.41
N LYS A 63 20.23 -6.68 3.21
CA LYS A 63 20.35 -7.28 4.55
C LYS A 63 20.75 -8.75 4.54
N VAL A 64 20.36 -9.49 3.51
CA VAL A 64 20.73 -10.90 3.33
C VAL A 64 21.95 -11.10 2.41
N GLY A 65 22.54 -10.01 1.91
CA GLY A 65 23.70 -10.06 1.00
C GLY A 65 23.37 -10.53 -0.43
N ALA A 66 22.09 -10.52 -0.83
CA ALA A 66 21.67 -10.92 -2.17
C ALA A 66 21.73 -9.74 -3.15
N ARG A 67 22.16 -10.00 -4.38
CA ARG A 67 22.13 -9.01 -5.46
C ARG A 67 20.69 -8.72 -5.87
N VAL A 68 20.27 -7.46 -5.80
CA VAL A 68 18.93 -7.02 -6.19
C VAL A 68 19.00 -6.21 -7.49
N THR A 69 18.20 -6.59 -8.47
CA THR A 69 17.95 -5.80 -9.68
C THR A 69 16.49 -5.33 -9.69
N ILE A 70 16.31 -4.01 -9.78
CA ILE A 70 14.98 -3.39 -9.89
C ILE A 70 14.79 -2.85 -11.30
N PHE A 71 13.69 -3.25 -11.94
CA PHE A 71 13.26 -2.75 -13.23
C PHE A 71 12.30 -1.59 -13.04
N MET A 72 12.55 -0.51 -13.77
CA MET A 72 11.77 0.71 -13.75
C MET A 72 11.60 1.23 -15.19
N PRO A 73 10.49 1.91 -15.51
CA PRO A 73 10.36 2.62 -16.78
C PRO A 73 11.45 3.70 -16.93
N GLU A 74 11.88 3.98 -18.16
CA GLU A 74 12.82 5.06 -18.49
C GLU A 74 12.31 6.44 -18.06
N THR A 75 10.99 6.60 -18.00
CA THR A 75 10.31 7.83 -17.57
C THR A 75 10.27 8.00 -16.05
N THR A 76 10.88 7.09 -15.28
CA THR A 76 10.87 7.18 -13.82
C THR A 76 11.66 8.39 -13.33
N PRO A 77 11.09 9.25 -12.45
CA PRO A 77 11.80 10.38 -11.89
C PRO A 77 13.12 9.98 -11.22
N ALA A 78 14.18 10.76 -11.47
CA ALA A 78 15.53 10.49 -10.97
C ALA A 78 15.58 10.30 -9.44
N ALA A 79 14.80 11.07 -8.69
CA ALA A 79 14.70 10.93 -7.24
C ALA A 79 14.28 9.52 -6.78
N LYS A 80 13.34 8.87 -7.50
CA LYS A 80 12.88 7.50 -7.19
C LYS A 80 13.94 6.44 -7.55
N VAL A 81 14.65 6.66 -8.66
CA VAL A 81 15.78 5.82 -9.09
C VAL A 81 16.91 5.89 -8.05
N ASP A 82 17.31 7.10 -7.67
CA ASP A 82 18.42 7.34 -6.75
C ASP A 82 18.10 6.86 -5.34
N ALA A 83 16.86 7.04 -4.87
CA ALA A 83 16.42 6.47 -3.59
C ALA A 83 16.59 4.95 -3.57
N THR A 84 16.24 4.26 -4.67
CA THR A 84 16.38 2.80 -4.78
C THR A 84 17.85 2.38 -4.85
N ARG A 85 18.68 3.09 -5.62
CA ARG A 85 20.13 2.85 -5.69
C ARG A 85 20.83 3.03 -4.35
N LYS A 86 20.43 4.03 -3.55
CA LYS A 86 20.96 4.27 -2.19
C LYS A 86 20.71 3.10 -1.23
N TYR A 87 19.69 2.28 -1.49
CA TYR A 87 19.47 1.04 -0.74
C TYR A 87 20.32 -0.15 -1.22
N GLY A 88 21.14 0.03 -2.26
CA GLY A 88 22.09 -0.97 -2.77
C GLY A 88 21.58 -1.81 -3.94
N ALA A 89 20.44 -1.46 -4.53
CA ALA A 89 19.93 -2.15 -5.71
C ALA A 89 20.54 -1.65 -7.01
N ILE A 90 20.73 -2.57 -7.96
CA ILE A 90 21.00 -2.26 -9.36
C ILE A 90 19.67 -1.87 -9.99
N VAL A 91 19.58 -0.67 -10.58
CA VAL A 91 18.37 -0.22 -11.27
C VAL A 91 18.57 -0.32 -12.78
N LYS A 92 17.68 -1.07 -13.45
CA LYS A 92 17.58 -1.15 -14.91
C LYS A 92 16.38 -0.33 -15.39
N LEU A 93 16.67 0.74 -16.12
CA LEU A 93 15.65 1.55 -16.79
C LEU A 93 15.34 0.90 -18.13
N VAL A 94 14.11 0.41 -18.31
CA VAL A 94 13.69 -0.32 -19.51
C VAL A 94 12.25 0.01 -19.84
N GLY A 95 12.01 0.41 -21.09
CA GLY A 95 10.67 0.62 -21.62
C GLY A 95 10.01 1.90 -21.11
N LYS A 96 8.85 2.22 -21.67
CA LYS A 96 8.14 3.49 -21.41
C LYS A 96 7.04 3.36 -20.35
N SER A 97 6.68 2.13 -19.99
CA SER A 97 5.56 1.81 -19.10
C SER A 97 5.95 0.79 -18.03
N PHE A 98 5.16 0.74 -16.95
CA PHE A 98 5.34 -0.27 -15.91
C PHE A 98 5.23 -1.70 -16.47
N ASP A 99 4.31 -1.94 -17.41
CA ASP A 99 4.08 -3.26 -18.01
C ASP A 99 5.30 -3.72 -18.82
N GLU A 100 5.98 -2.82 -19.52
CA GLU A 100 7.23 -3.13 -20.23
C GLU A 100 8.36 -3.47 -19.25
N ALA A 101 8.53 -2.67 -18.18
CA ALA A 101 9.51 -2.96 -17.15
C ALA A 101 9.24 -4.29 -16.42
N TYR A 102 7.96 -4.61 -16.17
CA TYR A 102 7.54 -5.89 -15.61
C TYR A 102 7.86 -7.06 -16.54
N LYS A 103 7.52 -6.94 -17.84
CA LYS A 103 7.86 -7.96 -18.85
C LYS A 103 9.36 -8.19 -18.93
N ALA A 104 10.17 -7.12 -18.94
CA ALA A 104 11.63 -7.23 -18.94
C ALA A 104 12.15 -7.99 -17.71
N ALA A 105 11.63 -7.71 -16.52
CA ALA A 105 11.98 -8.43 -15.30
C ALA A 105 11.63 -9.93 -15.38
N ARG A 106 10.46 -10.26 -15.96
CA ARG A 106 10.04 -11.66 -16.17
C ARG A 106 10.91 -12.39 -17.19
N THR A 107 11.33 -11.71 -18.26
CA THR A 107 12.28 -12.27 -19.24
C THR A 107 13.63 -12.56 -18.58
N GLU A 108 14.17 -11.62 -17.78
CA GLU A 108 15.44 -11.84 -17.07
C GLU A 108 15.34 -12.96 -16.03
N GLN A 109 14.19 -13.09 -15.35
CA GLN A 109 13.93 -14.21 -14.46
C GLN A 109 14.05 -15.55 -15.20
N LEU A 110 13.41 -15.68 -16.36
CA LEU A 110 13.46 -16.92 -17.16
C LEU A 110 14.89 -17.23 -17.64
N ALA A 111 15.67 -16.22 -18.00
CA ALA A 111 17.03 -16.40 -18.50
C ALA A 111 18.05 -16.72 -17.39
N THR A 112 17.91 -16.13 -16.20
CA THR A 112 18.92 -16.20 -15.13
C THR A 112 18.54 -17.16 -13.99
N GLY A 113 17.26 -17.50 -13.88
CA GLY A 113 16.73 -18.23 -12.72
C GLY A 113 16.69 -17.40 -11.43
N ALA A 114 16.87 -16.08 -11.50
CA ALA A 114 16.76 -15.17 -10.37
C ALA A 114 15.32 -15.13 -9.82
N THR A 115 15.18 -14.94 -8.51
CA THR A 115 13.87 -14.97 -7.87
C THR A 115 13.15 -13.64 -8.06
N PHE A 116 11.96 -13.67 -8.68
CA PHE A 116 11.11 -12.49 -8.79
C PHE A 116 10.33 -12.25 -7.50
N ILE A 117 10.51 -11.09 -6.88
CA ILE A 117 9.85 -10.68 -5.65
C ILE A 117 8.58 -9.90 -5.99
N HIS A 118 7.44 -10.59 -5.95
CA HIS A 118 6.15 -10.01 -6.32
C HIS A 118 5.71 -8.93 -5.30
N PRO A 119 5.08 -7.81 -5.74
CA PRO A 119 4.70 -6.73 -4.84
C PRO A 119 3.54 -7.02 -3.88
N PHE A 120 2.72 -8.04 -4.15
CA PHE A 120 1.55 -8.36 -3.31
C PHE A 120 1.01 -9.80 -3.45
N ASP A 121 0.91 -10.32 -4.67
CA ASP A 121 0.34 -11.65 -5.00
C ASP A 121 1.29 -12.84 -4.73
N ASP A 122 1.80 -12.95 -3.50
CA ASP A 122 2.63 -14.07 -3.03
C ASP A 122 2.31 -14.29 -1.54
N LEU A 123 2.10 -15.55 -1.12
CA LEU A 123 1.69 -15.88 0.24
C LEU A 123 2.68 -15.38 1.30
N THR A 124 3.98 -15.51 1.06
CA THR A 124 4.99 -15.04 2.02
C THR A 124 5.10 -13.52 2.06
N ILE A 125 4.80 -12.84 0.95
CA ILE A 125 4.65 -11.37 0.96
C ILE A 125 3.46 -11.00 1.85
N ILE A 126 2.32 -11.67 1.66
CA ILE A 126 1.08 -11.46 2.43
C ILE A 126 1.30 -11.71 3.93
N GLU A 127 1.96 -12.82 4.29
CA GLU A 127 2.34 -13.16 5.67
C GLU A 127 3.16 -12.05 6.32
N GLY A 128 4.18 -11.54 5.61
CA GLY A 128 4.98 -10.44 6.15
C GLY A 128 4.14 -9.18 6.37
N GLN A 129 3.16 -8.90 5.50
CA GLN A 129 2.27 -7.76 5.69
C GLN A 129 1.28 -7.95 6.84
N ALA A 130 0.89 -9.20 7.13
CA ALA A 130 0.01 -9.55 8.23
C ALA A 130 0.57 -9.11 9.59
N THR A 131 1.90 -9.03 9.71
CA THR A 131 2.58 -8.56 10.95
C THR A 131 2.17 -7.15 11.35
N VAL A 132 1.76 -6.29 10.40
CA VAL A 132 1.25 -4.94 10.72
C VAL A 132 0.04 -5.03 11.63
N ALA A 133 -0.92 -5.89 11.26
CA ALA A 133 -2.16 -6.07 12.00
C ALA A 133 -1.93 -6.83 13.32
N MET A 134 -0.99 -7.78 13.36
CA MET A 134 -0.62 -8.48 14.59
C MET A 134 -0.11 -7.50 15.65
N GLU A 135 0.84 -6.63 15.28
CA GLU A 135 1.35 -5.60 16.18
C GLU A 135 0.24 -4.65 16.63
N MET A 136 -0.64 -4.27 15.70
CA MET A 136 -1.74 -3.35 15.97
C MET A 136 -2.76 -3.91 16.97
N LEU A 137 -3.11 -5.19 16.84
CA LEU A 137 -3.98 -5.89 17.79
C LEU A 137 -3.31 -6.13 19.15
N GLN A 138 -1.98 -6.32 19.17
CA GLN A 138 -1.24 -6.40 20.43
C GLN A 138 -1.20 -5.05 21.15
N GLN A 139 -1.01 -3.96 20.39
CA GLN A 139 -0.92 -2.61 20.93
C GLN A 139 -2.27 -2.05 21.35
N GLN A 140 -3.34 -2.37 20.60
CA GLN A 140 -4.72 -1.93 20.84
C GLN A 140 -5.66 -3.14 20.74
N PRO A 141 -5.79 -3.92 21.83
CA PRO A 141 -6.58 -5.15 21.81
C PRO A 141 -8.08 -4.90 21.73
N ASP A 142 -8.56 -3.69 21.93
CA ASP A 142 -10.00 -3.35 21.96
C ASP A 142 -10.50 -2.71 20.66
N LEU A 143 -9.73 -2.75 19.58
CA LEU A 143 -10.21 -2.34 18.26
C LEU A 143 -11.43 -3.16 17.83
N ASP A 144 -12.40 -2.49 17.20
CA ASP A 144 -13.56 -3.13 16.57
C ASP A 144 -13.49 -3.13 15.03
N THR A 145 -12.69 -2.22 14.46
CA THR A 145 -12.58 -2.02 13.02
C THR A 145 -11.14 -1.67 12.65
N ILE A 146 -10.61 -2.26 11.58
CA ILE A 146 -9.31 -1.91 10.98
C ILE A 146 -9.52 -1.53 9.51
N VAL A 147 -9.06 -0.34 9.15
CA VAL A 147 -9.16 0.26 7.83
C VAL A 147 -7.80 0.18 7.12
N VAL A 148 -7.80 -0.37 5.90
CA VAL A 148 -6.58 -0.74 5.19
C VAL A 148 -6.61 -0.24 3.74
N PRO A 149 -5.62 0.54 3.28
CA PRO A 149 -5.55 0.90 1.87
C PRO A 149 -5.17 -0.31 1.01
N ALA A 150 -5.79 -0.45 -0.16
CA ALA A 150 -5.66 -1.63 -1.00
C ALA A 150 -5.34 -1.27 -2.47
N GLY A 151 -4.13 -1.64 -2.91
CA GLY A 151 -3.75 -1.63 -4.32
C GLY A 151 -3.99 -3.01 -4.93
N GLY A 152 -2.93 -3.80 -5.03
CA GLY A 152 -3.03 -5.21 -5.42
C GLY A 152 -3.47 -6.17 -4.31
N GLY A 153 -3.83 -5.67 -3.12
CA GLY A 153 -4.49 -6.47 -2.08
C GLY A 153 -3.59 -7.13 -1.02
N GLY A 154 -2.26 -7.14 -1.17
CA GLY A 154 -1.37 -7.89 -0.27
C GLY A 154 -1.44 -7.47 1.22
N LEU A 155 -1.48 -6.15 1.50
CA LEU A 155 -1.63 -5.64 2.86
C LEU A 155 -3.02 -5.95 3.45
N LEU A 156 -4.07 -5.77 2.64
CA LEU A 156 -5.45 -6.04 3.03
C LEU A 156 -5.65 -7.53 3.32
N ALA A 157 -5.19 -8.41 2.44
CA ALA A 157 -5.25 -9.86 2.60
C ALA A 157 -4.49 -10.30 3.87
N GLY A 158 -3.27 -9.82 4.09
CA GLY A 158 -2.49 -10.15 5.28
C GLY A 158 -3.15 -9.66 6.57
N THR A 159 -3.68 -8.43 6.54
CA THR A 159 -4.44 -7.87 7.65
C THR A 159 -5.68 -8.70 7.95
N ALA A 160 -6.47 -9.04 6.93
CA ALA A 160 -7.66 -9.86 7.08
C ALA A 160 -7.35 -11.22 7.70
N LEU A 161 -6.31 -11.91 7.23
CA LEU A 161 -5.89 -13.20 7.80
C LEU A 161 -5.49 -13.09 9.27
N ALA A 162 -4.61 -12.13 9.62
CA ALA A 162 -4.19 -11.94 11.01
C ALA A 162 -5.36 -11.59 11.91
N VAL A 163 -6.21 -10.66 11.48
CA VAL A 163 -7.37 -10.21 12.28
C VAL A 163 -8.38 -11.33 12.45
N LYS A 164 -8.76 -12.04 11.38
CA LYS A 164 -9.75 -13.11 11.48
C LYS A 164 -9.26 -14.32 12.27
N THR A 165 -7.95 -14.53 12.33
CA THR A 165 -7.35 -15.58 13.16
C THR A 165 -7.31 -15.19 14.65
N ILE A 166 -6.92 -13.96 14.96
CA ILE A 166 -6.65 -13.54 16.36
C ILE A 166 -7.91 -12.97 17.03
N ARG A 167 -8.71 -12.18 16.30
CA ARG A 167 -9.93 -11.51 16.77
C ARG A 167 -11.00 -11.47 15.66
N PRO A 168 -11.68 -12.58 15.38
CA PRO A 168 -12.62 -12.68 14.26
C PRO A 168 -13.79 -11.68 14.28
N SER A 169 -14.15 -11.17 15.46
CA SER A 169 -15.19 -10.15 15.61
C SER A 169 -14.80 -8.79 15.05
N VAL A 170 -13.50 -8.49 14.91
CA VAL A 170 -13.00 -7.22 14.38
C VAL A 170 -13.25 -7.14 12.89
N LYS A 171 -13.79 -6.01 12.44
CA LYS A 171 -14.09 -5.73 11.04
C LYS A 171 -12.84 -5.28 10.30
N VAL A 172 -12.62 -5.80 9.10
CA VAL A 172 -11.52 -5.37 8.22
C VAL A 172 -12.14 -4.74 6.97
N ILE A 173 -11.86 -3.46 6.77
CA ILE A 173 -12.42 -2.65 5.67
C ILE A 173 -11.28 -2.21 4.76
N GLY A 174 -11.35 -2.61 3.50
CA GLY A 174 -10.39 -2.17 2.48
C GLY A 174 -10.80 -0.86 1.82
N VAL A 175 -9.83 -0.01 1.50
CA VAL A 175 -10.06 1.30 0.88
C VAL A 175 -9.29 1.44 -0.42
N GLN A 176 -9.96 1.87 -1.50
CA GLN A 176 -9.31 2.21 -2.76
C GLN A 176 -9.59 3.66 -3.17
N ALA A 177 -8.73 4.21 -4.02
CA ALA A 177 -9.10 5.40 -4.77
C ALA A 177 -10.22 5.04 -5.75
N GLU A 178 -11.23 5.90 -5.88
CA GLU A 178 -12.33 5.70 -6.83
C GLU A 178 -11.81 5.54 -8.26
N ASN A 179 -10.75 6.29 -8.62
CA ASN A 179 -10.09 6.23 -9.91
C ASN A 179 -9.39 4.88 -10.22
N ALA A 180 -9.14 4.03 -9.22
CA ALA A 180 -8.52 2.71 -9.40
C ALA A 180 -9.18 1.65 -8.48
N PRO A 181 -10.46 1.31 -8.71
CA PRO A 181 -11.30 0.58 -7.75
C PRO A 181 -11.29 -0.95 -7.95
N ALA A 182 -10.23 -1.52 -8.54
CA ALA A 182 -10.25 -2.88 -9.08
C ALA A 182 -10.67 -4.00 -8.09
N ILE A 183 -10.27 -3.90 -6.82
CA ILE A 183 -10.68 -4.84 -5.76
C ILE A 183 -12.13 -4.59 -5.38
N ALA A 184 -12.52 -3.34 -5.15
CA ALA A 184 -13.90 -2.99 -4.79
C ALA A 184 -14.90 -3.44 -5.85
N SER A 185 -14.60 -3.24 -7.14
CA SER A 185 -15.41 -3.71 -8.27
C SER A 185 -15.52 -5.23 -8.30
N SER A 186 -14.42 -5.95 -8.01
CA SER A 186 -14.43 -7.40 -7.98
C SER A 186 -15.17 -7.95 -6.77
N TYR A 187 -15.05 -7.30 -5.61
CA TYR A 187 -15.68 -7.69 -4.35
C TYR A 187 -17.20 -7.54 -4.38
N HIS A 188 -17.71 -6.39 -4.84
CA HIS A 188 -19.15 -6.09 -4.91
C HIS A 188 -19.86 -6.71 -6.12
N GLY A 189 -19.11 -7.32 -7.02
CA GLY A 189 -19.62 -7.88 -8.27
C GLY A 189 -19.94 -6.81 -9.32
N ARG A 190 -20.11 -7.26 -10.57
CA ARG A 190 -20.26 -6.42 -11.79
C ARG A 190 -21.49 -5.49 -11.81
N LYS A 191 -22.31 -5.43 -10.75
CA LYS A 191 -23.43 -4.47 -10.65
C LYS A 191 -22.98 -3.06 -10.27
N ASN A 192 -21.79 -2.90 -9.68
CA ASN A 192 -21.17 -1.61 -9.47
C ASN A 192 -20.19 -1.33 -10.63
N ASN A 193 -20.58 -0.43 -11.55
CA ASN A 193 -19.85 0.00 -12.76
C ASN A 193 -18.52 0.75 -12.47
N LEU A 194 -17.74 0.26 -11.52
CA LEU A 194 -16.42 0.74 -11.17
C LEU A 194 -15.39 0.16 -12.16
N THR A 195 -15.55 0.48 -13.45
CA THR A 195 -14.71 -0.02 -14.56
C THR A 195 -13.67 0.99 -15.02
N HIS A 196 -13.68 2.19 -14.46
CA HIS A 196 -12.74 3.23 -14.84
C HIS A 196 -11.38 3.01 -14.16
N PHE A 197 -10.32 3.17 -14.94
CA PHE A 197 -8.95 3.18 -14.46
C PHE A 197 -8.32 4.48 -14.93
N LEU A 198 -8.25 5.44 -14.00
CA LEU A 198 -7.79 6.80 -14.22
C LEU A 198 -6.57 7.09 -13.34
N PRO A 199 -5.73 8.08 -13.70
CA PRO A 199 -4.67 8.54 -12.82
C PRO A 199 -5.21 8.96 -11.44
N THR A 200 -4.46 8.64 -10.39
CA THR A 200 -4.78 9.02 -9.01
C THR A 200 -3.52 9.51 -8.29
N ILE A 201 -3.68 10.45 -7.36
CA ILE A 201 -2.62 10.86 -6.43
C ILE A 201 -2.16 9.70 -5.53
N ALA A 202 -3.00 8.68 -5.34
CA ALA A 202 -2.71 7.50 -4.56
C ALA A 202 -1.94 6.43 -5.38
N GLU A 203 -0.73 6.78 -5.85
CA GLU A 203 0.10 5.94 -6.73
C GLU A 203 0.30 4.50 -6.19
N GLY A 204 0.47 4.34 -4.87
CA GLY A 204 0.69 3.04 -4.23
C GLY A 204 -0.50 2.06 -4.31
N ILE A 205 -1.70 2.56 -4.62
CA ILE A 205 -2.92 1.78 -4.80
C ILE A 205 -3.51 1.90 -6.21
N CYS A 206 -2.82 2.57 -7.13
CA CYS A 206 -3.19 2.67 -8.55
C CYS A 206 -2.88 1.35 -9.29
N VAL A 207 -3.69 0.32 -9.05
CA VAL A 207 -3.49 -1.04 -9.57
C VAL A 207 -4.66 -1.44 -10.44
N ARG A 208 -4.38 -1.79 -11.70
CA ARG A 208 -5.40 -2.17 -12.69
C ARG A 208 -6.02 -3.53 -12.41
N GLU A 209 -5.19 -4.51 -12.06
CA GLU A 209 -5.61 -5.89 -11.83
C GLU A 209 -5.20 -6.33 -10.42
N PRO A 210 -6.13 -6.80 -9.59
CA PRO A 210 -5.81 -7.28 -8.26
C PRO A 210 -5.08 -8.64 -8.34
N GLY A 211 -4.35 -9.00 -7.29
CA GLY A 211 -3.70 -10.31 -7.22
C GLY A 211 -4.71 -11.45 -7.11
N LYS A 212 -4.44 -12.59 -7.74
CA LYS A 212 -5.34 -13.76 -7.70
C LYS A 212 -5.43 -14.31 -6.28
N VAL A 213 -4.28 -14.58 -5.65
CA VAL A 213 -4.20 -15.09 -4.28
C VAL A 213 -4.79 -14.08 -3.31
N THR A 214 -4.50 -12.79 -3.52
CA THR A 214 -5.05 -11.74 -2.65
C THR A 214 -6.57 -11.65 -2.75
N MET A 215 -7.16 -11.76 -3.95
CA MET A 215 -8.61 -11.69 -4.12
C MET A 215 -9.32 -12.87 -3.48
N ASP A 216 -8.73 -14.07 -3.55
CA ASP A 216 -9.31 -15.24 -2.90
C ASP A 216 -9.36 -15.07 -1.38
N ILE A 217 -8.32 -14.51 -0.76
CA ILE A 217 -8.32 -14.17 0.66
C ILE A 217 -9.33 -13.04 0.95
N ILE A 218 -9.32 -11.98 0.15
CA ILE A 218 -10.18 -10.81 0.36
C ILE A 218 -11.67 -11.22 0.36
N ARG A 219 -12.11 -12.03 -0.61
CA ARG A 219 -13.51 -12.50 -0.68
C ARG A 219 -13.96 -13.30 0.55
N ASN A 220 -13.05 -14.02 1.19
CA ASN A 220 -13.37 -14.89 2.32
C ASN A 220 -13.27 -14.18 3.68
N TYR A 221 -12.44 -13.15 3.82
CA TYR A 221 -12.07 -12.60 5.13
C TYR A 221 -12.25 -11.09 5.30
N VAL A 222 -12.43 -10.32 4.23
CA VAL A 222 -12.66 -8.86 4.31
C VAL A 222 -14.15 -8.59 4.45
N ASP A 223 -14.51 -7.69 5.37
CA ASP A 223 -15.92 -7.38 5.69
C ASP A 223 -16.54 -6.38 4.72
N ASP A 224 -15.76 -5.46 4.15
CA ASP A 224 -16.23 -4.54 3.11
C ASP A 224 -15.08 -3.87 2.33
N MET A 225 -15.41 -3.33 1.16
CA MET A 225 -14.55 -2.50 0.32
C MET A 225 -15.21 -1.15 0.04
N ILE A 226 -14.51 -0.06 0.33
CA ILE A 226 -14.98 1.31 0.10
C ILE A 226 -14.03 2.08 -0.84
N THR A 227 -14.57 3.09 -1.51
CA THR A 227 -13.80 4.00 -2.38
C THR A 227 -13.83 5.44 -1.88
N VAL A 228 -12.75 6.17 -2.17
CA VAL A 228 -12.61 7.60 -1.86
C VAL A 228 -12.16 8.39 -3.08
N THR A 229 -12.69 9.59 -3.21
CA THR A 229 -12.40 10.50 -4.33
C THR A 229 -11.01 11.12 -4.20
N GLU A 230 -10.45 11.63 -5.30
CA GLU A 230 -9.20 12.38 -5.28
C GLU A 230 -9.24 13.59 -4.32
N LYS A 231 -10.39 14.24 -4.18
CA LYS A 231 -10.57 15.39 -3.29
C LYS A 231 -10.51 14.98 -1.82
N GLU A 232 -11.17 13.87 -1.46
CA GLU A 232 -11.11 13.31 -0.11
C GLU A 232 -9.67 12.88 0.23
N ILE A 233 -8.95 12.26 -0.71
CA ILE A 233 -7.54 11.88 -0.52
C ILE A 233 -6.67 13.14 -0.31
N SER A 234 -6.79 14.17 -1.16
CA SER A 234 -6.04 15.42 -1.00
C SER A 234 -6.32 16.09 0.35
N SER A 235 -7.59 16.14 0.77
CA SER A 235 -7.98 16.72 2.05
C SER A 235 -7.37 15.96 3.22
N ALA A 236 -7.32 14.63 3.15
CA ALA A 236 -6.69 13.80 4.16
C ALA A 236 -5.17 13.98 4.23
N ILE A 237 -4.48 14.17 3.09
CA ILE A 237 -3.04 14.50 3.07
C ILE A 237 -2.80 15.82 3.82
N LEU A 238 -3.57 16.86 3.48
CA LEU A 238 -3.43 18.18 4.11
C LEU A 238 -3.77 18.12 5.61
N PHE A 239 -4.84 17.42 5.99
CA PHE A 239 -5.20 17.21 7.39
C PHE A 239 -4.08 16.52 8.18
N MET A 240 -3.53 15.42 7.66
CA MET A 240 -2.43 14.70 8.32
C MET A 240 -1.19 15.58 8.47
N LEU A 241 -0.88 16.40 7.46
CA LEU A 241 0.23 17.34 7.52
C LEU A 241 -0.01 18.45 8.55
N GLU A 242 -1.18 19.07 8.54
CA GLU A 242 -1.48 20.25 9.36
C GLU A 242 -1.88 19.95 10.79
N ARG A 243 -2.57 18.83 11.03
CA ARG A 243 -3.09 18.47 12.37
C ARG A 243 -2.18 17.45 13.05
N GLU A 244 -1.88 16.35 12.36
CA GLU A 244 -1.05 15.26 12.90
C GLU A 244 0.46 15.46 12.72
N LYS A 245 0.88 16.48 11.95
CA LYS A 245 2.30 16.79 11.65
C LYS A 245 3.03 15.64 10.97
N LEU A 246 2.30 14.84 10.19
CA LEU A 246 2.81 13.70 9.46
C LEU A 246 2.57 13.88 7.97
N LEU A 247 3.65 13.84 7.19
CA LEU A 247 3.54 13.74 5.74
C LEU A 247 3.22 12.27 5.38
N VAL A 248 2.10 12.08 4.69
CA VAL A 248 1.63 10.77 4.24
C VAL A 248 1.43 10.78 2.72
N GLU A 249 1.63 9.64 2.07
CA GLU A 249 1.37 9.51 0.65
C GLU A 249 -0.12 9.26 0.37
N GLY A 250 -0.56 9.43 -0.89
CA GLY A 250 -1.99 9.30 -1.25
C GLY A 250 -2.60 7.93 -0.92
N ALA A 251 -1.82 6.84 -0.99
CA ALA A 251 -2.29 5.52 -0.60
C ALA A 251 -2.66 5.44 0.89
N ALA A 252 -1.80 5.97 1.77
CA ALA A 252 -2.08 6.01 3.21
C ALA A 252 -3.24 6.97 3.52
N ALA A 253 -3.25 8.12 2.84
CA ALA A 253 -4.32 9.11 2.99
C ALA A 253 -5.69 8.59 2.55
N ALA A 254 -5.78 7.63 1.62
CA ALA A 254 -7.05 7.04 1.22
C ALA A 254 -7.79 6.38 2.41
N ALA A 255 -7.07 5.64 3.25
CA ALA A 255 -7.65 5.03 4.45
C ALA A 255 -8.09 6.07 5.49
N ILE A 256 -7.33 7.16 5.65
CA ILE A 256 -7.69 8.29 6.51
C ILE A 256 -8.92 9.04 5.97
N ALA A 257 -8.98 9.23 4.65
CA ALA A 257 -10.08 9.90 3.96
C ALA A 257 -11.42 9.17 4.19
N ALA A 258 -11.42 7.84 4.19
CA ALA A 258 -12.60 7.05 4.50
C ALA A 258 -13.13 7.34 5.93
N VAL A 259 -12.23 7.46 6.90
CA VAL A 259 -12.58 7.77 8.30
C VAL A 259 -13.08 9.21 8.44
N MET A 260 -12.36 10.17 7.86
CA MET A 260 -12.73 11.59 7.91
C MET A 260 -14.10 11.87 7.27
N ASN A 261 -14.44 11.16 6.20
CA ASN A 261 -15.71 11.32 5.47
C ASN A 261 -16.81 10.38 6.00
N LYS A 262 -16.61 9.77 7.18
CA LYS A 262 -17.60 8.91 7.86
C LYS A 262 -18.17 7.80 6.96
N LYS A 263 -17.31 7.22 6.11
CA LYS A 263 -17.67 6.12 5.19
C LYS A 263 -17.63 4.74 5.85
N LEU A 264 -17.28 4.68 7.13
CA LEU A 264 -17.31 3.44 7.91
C LEU A 264 -18.72 3.16 8.44
N PRO A 265 -19.04 1.91 8.79
CA PRO A 265 -20.28 1.59 9.49
C PRO A 265 -20.43 2.38 10.80
N ILE A 266 -21.65 2.78 11.15
CA ILE A 266 -21.97 3.55 12.37
C ILE A 266 -21.46 2.87 13.65
N ALA A 267 -21.40 1.53 13.64
CA ALA A 267 -20.93 0.74 14.78
C ALA A 267 -19.40 0.78 15.00
N ALA A 268 -18.63 1.40 14.10
CA ALA A 268 -17.18 1.51 14.22
C ALA A 268 -16.81 2.56 15.28
N ALA A 269 -16.58 2.15 16.52
CA ALA A 269 -16.30 3.06 17.63
C ALA A 269 -14.80 3.17 17.93
N ARG A 270 -14.03 2.10 17.72
CA ARG A 270 -12.59 2.00 17.98
C ARG A 270 -11.87 1.55 16.72
N VAL A 271 -11.49 2.55 15.94
CA VAL A 271 -11.04 2.39 14.57
C VAL A 271 -9.52 2.44 14.50
N GLY A 272 -8.95 1.37 13.98
CA GLY A 272 -7.57 1.29 13.60
C GLY A 272 -7.38 1.70 12.14
N VAL A 273 -6.42 2.56 11.82
CA VAL A 273 -6.10 2.93 10.43
C VAL A 273 -4.63 2.66 10.15
N ILE A 274 -4.36 1.91 9.07
CA ILE A 274 -2.98 1.66 8.64
C ILE A 274 -2.51 2.82 7.76
N VAL A 275 -1.57 3.61 8.28
CA VAL A 275 -0.88 4.69 7.56
C VAL A 275 0.27 4.06 6.76
N SER A 276 -0.07 3.52 5.59
CA SER A 276 0.78 2.58 4.85
C SER A 276 2.14 3.13 4.37
N GLY A 277 2.27 4.43 4.15
CA GLY A 277 3.49 5.00 3.59
C GLY A 277 3.52 6.54 3.60
N GLY A 278 4.72 7.08 3.47
CA GLY A 278 5.01 8.51 3.51
C GLY A 278 5.92 8.99 2.37
N ASN A 279 6.16 8.17 1.34
CA ASN A 279 7.01 8.52 0.20
C ASN A 279 6.24 9.42 -0.80
N PHE A 280 5.84 10.59 -0.32
CA PHE A 280 5.11 11.59 -1.08
C PHE A 280 6.05 12.55 -1.82
N ASP A 281 5.70 12.87 -3.07
CA ASP A 281 6.38 13.93 -3.82
C ASP A 281 5.86 15.29 -3.36
N VAL A 282 6.66 16.01 -2.57
CA VAL A 282 6.29 17.33 -2.02
C VAL A 282 5.92 18.36 -3.09
N GLY A 283 6.41 18.21 -4.33
CA GLY A 283 6.01 19.06 -5.46
C GLY A 283 4.50 18.97 -5.77
N LYS A 284 3.84 17.88 -5.36
CA LYS A 284 2.40 17.65 -5.55
C LYS A 284 1.52 18.30 -4.47
N LEU A 285 2.10 18.92 -3.43
CA LEU A 285 1.33 19.61 -2.38
C LEU A 285 0.46 20.74 -2.97
N GLY A 286 0.99 21.52 -3.91
CA GLY A 286 0.24 22.59 -4.57
C GLY A 286 -1.04 22.08 -5.26
N SER A 287 -0.96 20.92 -5.91
CA SER A 287 -2.13 20.28 -6.52
C SER A 287 -3.13 19.75 -5.49
N CYS A 288 -2.67 19.34 -4.30
CA CYS A 288 -3.56 18.96 -3.20
C CYS A 288 -4.35 20.17 -2.72
N ILE A 289 -3.66 21.29 -2.48
CA ILE A 289 -4.25 22.55 -2.03
C ILE A 289 -5.27 23.06 -3.06
N ALA A 290 -4.88 23.14 -4.33
CA ALA A 290 -5.77 23.58 -5.41
C ALA A 290 -7.05 22.75 -5.48
N ARG A 291 -6.95 21.41 -5.36
CA ARG A 291 -8.10 20.50 -5.39
C ARG A 291 -9.04 20.67 -4.19
N CYS A 292 -8.55 21.19 -3.07
CA CYS A 292 -9.36 21.44 -1.88
C CYS A 292 -9.96 22.86 -1.86
N ASN A 293 -9.32 23.84 -2.49
CA ASN A 293 -9.76 25.24 -2.50
C ASN A 293 -11.10 25.49 -3.23
N ASP A 294 -11.53 24.59 -4.12
CA ASP A 294 -12.88 24.64 -4.72
C ASP A 294 -14.02 24.43 -3.71
N SER A 295 -13.69 24.11 -2.47
CA SER A 295 -14.61 24.17 -1.33
C SER A 295 -13.80 24.42 -0.07
N VAL A 296 -13.63 25.70 0.25
CA VAL A 296 -13.09 26.27 1.48
C VAL A 296 -12.86 25.23 2.60
N LEU A 297 -11.61 24.79 2.76
CA LEU A 297 -11.13 24.20 4.01
C LEU A 297 -11.12 25.31 5.07
N ASN A 298 -12.31 25.65 5.59
CA ASN A 298 -12.41 26.43 6.82
C ASN A 298 -12.19 25.46 7.98
N PHE A 299 -10.92 25.35 8.36
CA PHE A 299 -10.44 24.62 9.52
C PHE A 299 -10.86 25.24 10.85
#